data_AF-C7MXE3-F1
#
_entry.id   AF-C7MXE3-F1
#
_cell.length_a   1.000
_cell.length_b   1.000
_cell.length_c   1.000
_cell.angle_alpha   90.00
_cell.angle_beta   90.00
_cell.angle_gamma   90.00
#
_symmetry.space_group_name_H-M   'P 1'
#
loop_
_entity.id
_entity.type
_entity.pdbx_description
1 polymer ?
#
loop_
_entity_poly.entity_id
_entity_poly.type
_entity_poly.pdbx_seq_one_letter_code
_entity_poly.pdbx_strand_id
1 'polypeptide(L)'
;MGFEVVTKSLRNAADAAEEAADQLRKVDLGVVGDLAQALPGAKAAGSAKKVATQWDDDKSTWSTSMDGYAEKLTAAADAYDKNDQDAGGTLGGGN
;
A
#
# COMPACT_ATOMS: atom_id res chain seq x y z
N MET A 1 3.58 -11.36 26.29
CA MET A 1 4.29 -12.10 25.21
C MET A 1 3.46 -12.30 23.93
N GLY A 2 2.12 -12.33 23.97
CA GLY A 2 1.31 -12.51 22.74
C GLY A 2 1.18 -11.26 21.86
N PHE A 3 1.04 -10.07 22.46
CA PHE A 3 0.78 -8.82 21.73
C PHE A 3 2.00 -8.31 20.96
N GLU A 4 3.21 -8.44 21.50
CA GLU A 4 4.46 -8.03 20.83
C GLU A 4 4.70 -8.78 19.51
N VAL A 5 4.34 -10.06 19.44
CA VAL A 5 4.42 -10.85 18.20
C VAL A 5 3.39 -10.36 17.18
N VAL A 6 2.19 -10.01 17.64
CA VAL A 6 1.11 -9.50 16.78
C VAL A 6 1.44 -8.09 16.27
N THR A 7 1.96 -7.19 17.11
CA THR A 7 2.35 -5.84 16.70
C THR A 7 3.53 -5.86 15.73
N LYS A 8 4.51 -6.73 15.94
CA LYS A 8 5.58 -6.96 14.95
C LYS A 8 5.04 -7.48 13.63
N SER A 9 4.07 -8.40 13.64
CA SER A 9 3.45 -8.90 12.41
C SER A 9 2.66 -7.82 11.67
N LEU A 10 1.99 -6.91 12.39
CA LEU A 10 1.27 -5.78 11.80
C LEU A 10 2.22 -4.79 11.14
N ARG A 11 3.34 -4.45 11.81
CA ARG A 11 4.37 -3.55 11.26
C ARG A 11 5.01 -4.13 10.00
N ASN A 12 5.41 -5.41 10.04
CA ASN A 12 5.95 -6.08 8.86
C ASN A 12 4.96 -6.09 7.67
N ALA A 13 3.66 -6.23 7.94
CA ALA A 13 2.64 -6.19 6.91
C ALA A 13 2.42 -4.78 6.34
N ALA A 14 2.59 -3.74 7.18
CA ALA A 14 2.60 -2.34 6.73
C ALA A 14 3.79 -2.08 5.81
N ASP A 15 5.00 -2.48 6.22
CA ASP A 15 6.22 -2.33 5.42
C ASP A 15 6.08 -3.04 4.05
N ALA A 16 5.56 -4.26 4.03
CA ALA A 16 5.33 -5.00 2.79
C ALA A 16 4.30 -4.32 1.86
N ALA A 17 3.29 -3.65 2.43
CA ALA A 17 2.31 -2.89 1.66
C ALA A 17 2.93 -1.62 1.05
N GLU A 18 3.78 -0.90 1.81
CA GLU A 18 4.54 0.24 1.30
C GLU A 18 5.51 -0.17 0.19
N GLU A 19 6.23 -1.28 0.36
CA GLU A 19 7.11 -1.82 -0.69
C GLU A 19 6.35 -2.17 -1.97
N ALA A 20 5.16 -2.77 -1.85
CA ALA A 20 4.30 -3.06 -2.99
C ALA A 20 3.82 -1.78 -3.69
N ALA A 21 3.45 -0.74 -2.93
CA ALA A 21 3.08 0.57 -3.44
C ALA A 21 4.26 1.21 -4.22
N ASP A 22 5.47 1.13 -3.69
CA ASP A 22 6.68 1.64 -4.32
C ASP A 22 7.05 0.89 -5.59
N GLN A 23 6.87 -0.43 -5.63
CA GLN A 23 7.11 -1.22 -6.84
C GLN A 23 6.16 -0.81 -7.96
N LEU A 24 4.87 -0.57 -7.68
CA LEU A 24 3.92 -0.07 -8.67
C LEU A 24 4.30 1.29 -9.24
N ARG A 25 4.74 2.21 -8.38
CA ARG A 25 5.15 3.56 -8.79
C ARG A 25 6.31 3.52 -9.78
N LYS A 26 7.15 2.48 -9.70
CA LYS A 26 8.29 2.26 -10.61
C LYS A 26 7.91 1.61 -11.95
N VAL A 27 6.68 1.10 -12.08
CA VAL A 27 6.22 0.50 -13.34
C VAL A 27 5.94 1.62 -14.35
N ASP A 28 6.91 1.83 -15.24
CA ASP A 28 6.76 2.73 -16.39
C ASP A 28 5.88 2.06 -17.46
N LEU A 29 4.74 2.70 -17.74
CA LEU A 29 3.78 2.25 -18.73
C LEU A 29 3.71 3.17 -19.94
N GLY A 30 4.62 4.14 -20.05
CA GLY A 30 4.77 5.00 -21.23
C GLY A 30 4.92 4.18 -22.53
N VAL A 31 5.45 2.96 -22.42
CA VAL A 31 5.56 1.98 -23.51
C VAL A 31 4.21 1.66 -24.20
N VAL A 32 3.08 1.73 -23.48
CA VAL A 32 1.74 1.52 -24.06
C VAL A 32 1.32 2.71 -24.93
N GLY A 33 1.71 3.92 -24.52
CA GLY A 33 1.57 5.13 -25.32
C GLY A 33 2.44 5.10 -26.58
N ASP A 34 3.67 4.59 -26.48
CA ASP A 34 4.57 4.43 -27.62
C ASP A 34 4.05 3.39 -28.61
N LEU A 35 3.46 2.30 -28.12
CA LEU A 35 2.77 1.29 -28.95
C LEU A 35 1.58 1.91 -29.71
N ALA A 36 0.88 2.88 -29.12
CA ALA A 36 -0.20 3.61 -29.77
C ALA A 36 0.29 4.47 -30.95
N GLN A 37 1.52 4.99 -30.88
CA GLN A 37 2.14 5.74 -31.98
C GLN A 37 2.67 4.80 -33.07
N ALA A 38 3.13 3.60 -32.71
CA ALA A 38 3.64 2.59 -33.63
C ALA A 38 2.56 1.85 -34.44
N LEU A 39 1.29 1.90 -34.01
CA LEU A 39 0.14 1.30 -34.70
C LEU A 39 -0.77 2.38 -35.31
N PRO A 40 -0.46 2.91 -36.52
CA PRO A 40 -1.24 3.96 -37.17
C PRO A 40 -2.55 3.39 -37.73
N GLY A 41 -3.49 3.13 -36.83
CA GLY A 41 -4.89 2.85 -37.14
C GLY A 41 -5.75 3.56 -36.10
N ALA A 42 -6.64 4.47 -36.54
CA ALA A 42 -7.38 5.38 -35.66
C ALA A 42 -8.11 4.69 -34.49
N LYS A 43 -8.56 3.43 -34.67
CA LYS A 43 -9.14 2.60 -33.61
C LYS A 43 -8.10 2.03 -32.63
N ALA A 44 -6.97 1.54 -33.11
CA ALA A 44 -5.92 0.94 -32.27
C ALA A 44 -5.25 2.01 -31.40
N ALA A 45 -4.92 3.17 -31.98
CA ALA A 45 -4.35 4.30 -31.25
C ALA A 45 -5.31 4.84 -30.17
N GLY A 46 -6.61 4.92 -30.47
CA GLY A 46 -7.63 5.35 -29.50
C GLY A 46 -7.81 4.36 -28.34
N SER A 47 -7.83 3.06 -28.62
CA SER A 47 -7.90 2.02 -27.57
C SER A 47 -6.63 1.96 -26.73
N ALA A 48 -5.45 2.07 -27.35
CA ALA A 48 -4.17 2.05 -26.63
C ALA A 48 -4.03 3.24 -25.66
N LYS A 49 -4.48 4.45 -26.06
CA LYS A 49 -4.55 5.59 -25.14
C LYS A 49 -5.49 5.36 -23.96
N LYS A 50 -6.67 4.78 -24.20
CA LYS A 50 -7.62 4.45 -23.12
C LYS A 50 -7.04 3.43 -22.14
N VAL A 51 -6.34 2.42 -22.65
CA VAL A 51 -5.65 1.42 -21.82
C VAL A 51 -4.55 2.06 -20.99
N ALA A 52 -3.74 2.96 -21.59
CA ALA A 52 -2.70 3.68 -20.86
C ALA A 52 -3.29 4.50 -19.71
N THR A 53 -4.34 5.29 -19.96
CA THR A 53 -5.02 6.08 -18.93
C THR A 53 -5.62 5.20 -17.83
N GLN A 54 -6.38 4.16 -18.20
CA GLN A 54 -7.01 3.27 -17.22
C GLN A 54 -5.95 2.61 -16.33
N TRP A 55 -4.82 2.21 -16.90
CA TRP A 55 -3.77 1.57 -16.13
C TRP A 55 -3.09 2.57 -15.19
N ASP A 56 -2.81 3.80 -15.63
CA ASP A 56 -2.28 4.83 -14.73
C ASP A 56 -3.25 5.12 -13.56
N ASP A 57 -4.55 5.17 -13.82
CA ASP A 57 -5.59 5.32 -12.79
C ASP A 57 -5.61 4.12 -11.82
N ASP A 58 -5.49 2.90 -12.35
CA ASP A 58 -5.47 1.66 -11.55
C ASP A 58 -4.21 1.59 -10.66
N LYS A 59 -3.03 1.95 -11.18
CA LYS A 59 -1.78 2.05 -10.39
C LYS A 59 -1.90 3.07 -9.27
N SER A 60 -2.43 4.26 -9.59
CA SER A 60 -2.61 5.34 -8.62
C SER A 60 -3.56 4.91 -7.50
N THR A 61 -4.69 4.31 -7.87
CA THR A 61 -5.69 3.78 -6.93
C THR A 61 -5.10 2.68 -6.05
N TRP A 62 -4.36 1.75 -6.63
CA TRP A 62 -3.80 0.62 -5.88
C TRP A 62 -2.69 1.06 -4.93
N SER A 63 -1.75 1.90 -5.39
CA SER A 63 -0.69 2.45 -4.52
C SER A 63 -1.27 3.27 -3.35
N THR A 64 -2.24 4.15 -3.59
CA THR A 64 -2.93 4.91 -2.53
C THR A 64 -3.66 3.99 -1.55
N SER A 65 -4.27 2.91 -2.05
CA SER A 65 -4.97 1.94 -1.20
C SER A 65 -4.00 1.14 -0.33
N MET A 66 -2.81 0.83 -0.84
CA MET A 66 -1.75 0.16 -0.07
C MET A 66 -1.17 1.09 1.00
N ASP A 67 -0.94 2.37 0.70
CA ASP A 67 -0.52 3.35 1.71
C ASP A 67 -1.54 3.42 2.87
N GLY A 68 -2.82 3.58 2.53
CA GLY A 68 -3.89 3.64 3.53
C GLY A 68 -4.11 2.31 4.28
N TYR A 69 -3.68 1.19 3.73
CA TYR A 69 -3.67 -0.10 4.42
C TYR A 69 -2.50 -0.17 5.41
N ALA A 70 -1.30 0.23 5.00
CA ALA A 70 -0.12 0.32 5.84
C ALA A 70 -0.36 1.23 7.06
N GLU A 71 -0.92 2.43 6.84
CA GLU A 71 -1.28 3.36 7.91
C GLU A 71 -2.21 2.73 8.96
N LYS A 72 -3.22 1.98 8.52
CA LYS A 72 -4.17 1.30 9.43
C LYS A 72 -3.51 0.19 10.22
N LEU A 73 -2.59 -0.56 9.61
CA LEU A 73 -1.84 -1.62 10.29
C LEU A 73 -0.89 -1.03 11.34
N THR A 74 -0.20 0.06 11.01
CA THR A 74 0.65 0.80 11.96
C THR A 74 -0.17 1.36 13.12
N ALA A 75 -1.30 2.00 12.84
CA ALA A 75 -2.19 2.52 13.89
C ALA A 75 -2.75 1.40 14.79
N ALA A 76 -3.05 0.23 14.23
CA ALA A 76 -3.47 -0.92 15.01
C ALA A 76 -2.33 -1.44 15.91
N ALA A 77 -1.10 -1.51 15.41
CA ALA A 77 0.07 -1.87 16.21
C ALA A 77 0.28 -0.89 17.37
N ASP A 78 0.24 0.42 17.11
CA ASP A 78 0.40 1.44 18.16
C ASP A 78 -0.69 1.34 19.24
N ALA A 79 -1.93 1.04 18.84
CA ALA A 79 -3.03 0.84 19.79
C ALA A 79 -2.81 -0.40 20.68
N TYR A 80 -2.27 -1.49 20.14
CA TYR A 80 -1.92 -2.67 20.94
C TYR A 80 -0.76 -2.40 21.88
N ASP A 81 0.30 -1.74 21.42
CA ASP A 81 1.46 -1.39 22.24
C ASP A 81 1.06 -0.45 23.39
N LYS A 82 0.19 0.53 23.14
CA LYS A 82 -0.36 1.42 24.17
C LYS A 82 -1.18 0.67 25.22
N ASN A 83 -2.07 -0.24 24.78
CA ASN A 83 -2.88 -1.02 25.70
C ASN A 83 -2.03 -1.93 26.61
N ASP A 84 -0.93 -2.47 26.11
CA ASP A 84 -0.01 -3.29 26.91
C ASP A 84 0.72 -2.46 27.99
N GLN A 85 1.14 -1.23 27.66
CA GLN A 85 1.73 -0.30 28.62
C GLN A 85 0.75 0.11 29.72
N ASP A 86 -0.49 0.43 29.35
CA ASP A 86 -1.54 0.84 30.28
C ASP A 86 -1.95 -0.34 31.21
N ALA A 87 -1.98 -1.57 30.68
CA ALA A 87 -2.24 -2.78 31.47
C ALA A 87 -1.07 -3.15 32.41
N GLY A 88 0.18 -3.02 31.94
CA GLY A 88 1.38 -3.26 32.74
C GLY A 88 1.53 -2.27 33.90
N GLY A 89 1.15 -1.01 33.70
CA GLY A 89 1.13 0.02 34.76
C GLY A 89 0.09 -0.22 35.83
N THR A 90 -1.06 -0.81 35.48
CA THR A 90 -2.15 -1.09 36.42
C THR A 90 -1.83 -2.24 37.39
N LEU A 91 -1.01 -3.22 36.97
CA LEU A 91 -0.59 -4.33 37.82
C LEU A 91 0.61 -4.01 38.72
N GLY A 92 1.36 -2.94 38.44
CA GLY A 92 2.51 -2.48 39.24
C GLY A 92 2.16 -1.50 40.38
N GLY A 93 0.91 -1.05 40.46
CA GLY A 93 0.44 -0.02 41.41
C GLY A 93 -0.24 -0.56 42.68
N GLY A 94 -0.08 -1.84 42.99
CA GLY A 94 -0.59 -2.43 44.23
C GLY A 94 0.45 -2.41 45.34
N ASN A 95 0.50 -1.32 46.11
CA ASN A 95 1.10 -1.29 47.45
C ASN A 95 0.32 -0.32 48.34
#